data_AF-A0A1E4TPG9-F1
#
_entry.id   AF-A0A1E4TPG9-F1
#
_cell.length_a   1.000
_cell.length_b   1.000
_cell.length_c   1.000
_cell.angle_alpha   90.00
_cell.angle_beta   90.00
_cell.angle_gamma   90.00
#
_symmetry.space_group_name_H-M   'P 1'
#
loop_
_entity.id
_entity.type
_entity.pdbx_description
1 polymer ?
#
loop_
_entity_poly.entity_id
_entity_poly.type
_entity_poly.pdbx_seq_one_letter_code
_entity_poly.pdbx_strand_id
1 'polypeptide(L)'
;MEDLQQILNEYPSPVFFKELSLIRSNNDIESIVGNKSYLKCLTLESKKFNIYISEDGWYSIPIDLETSKERRYYPTFESLMKQESSKFNDVWNKKFLEMLNDIT
;
A
#
# COMPACT_ATOMS: atom_id res chain seq x y z
N MET A 1 -0.31 -7.12 11.73
CA MET A 1 -1.45 -7.70 10.94
C MET A 1 -2.65 -6.77 11.03
N GLU A 2 -2.93 -6.21 12.21
CA GLU A 2 -3.91 -5.13 12.40
C GLU A 2 -3.62 -3.92 11.51
N ASP A 3 -2.34 -3.58 11.30
CA ASP A 3 -1.93 -2.44 10.46
C ASP A 3 -2.41 -2.57 9.00
N LEU A 4 -2.25 -3.73 8.37
CA LEU A 4 -2.68 -3.93 6.98
C LEU A 4 -4.21 -3.86 6.87
N GLN A 5 -4.93 -4.29 7.91
CA GLN A 5 -6.38 -4.21 7.96
C GLN A 5 -6.84 -2.77 8.20
N GLN A 6 -6.12 -2.01 9.03
CA GLN A 6 -6.35 -0.60 9.26
C GLN A 6 -6.17 0.22 7.98
N ILE A 7 -5.11 -0.05 7.21
CA ILE A 7 -4.89 0.59 5.90
C ILE A 7 -6.06 0.37 4.94
N LEU A 8 -6.64 -0.84 4.91
CA LEU A 8 -7.82 -1.10 4.06
C LEU A 8 -9.03 -0.25 4.46
N ASN A 9 -9.18 0.07 5.75
CA ASN A 9 -10.27 0.87 6.26
C ASN A 9 -10.03 2.37 6.04
N GLU A 10 -8.79 2.84 6.27
CA GLU A 10 -8.41 4.24 6.11
C GLU A 10 -8.35 4.69 4.65
N TYR A 11 -7.94 3.78 3.77
CA TYR A 11 -7.74 4.06 2.35
C TYR A 11 -8.61 3.16 1.46
N PRO A 12 -9.94 3.36 1.48
CA PRO A 12 -10.87 2.48 0.79
C PRO A 12 -10.71 2.53 -0.74
N SER A 13 -10.89 1.36 -1.37
CA SER A 13 -11.05 1.22 -2.81
C SER A 13 -12.54 1.36 -3.18
N PRO A 14 -12.91 2.04 -4.29
CA PRO A 14 -12.04 2.57 -5.34
C PRO A 14 -11.69 4.07 -5.21
N VAL A 15 -11.58 4.60 -3.98
CA VAL A 15 -11.31 6.05 -3.78
C VAL A 15 -9.83 6.35 -4.00
N PHE A 16 -8.96 5.69 -3.23
CA PHE A 16 -7.51 5.91 -3.29
C PHE A 16 -6.79 4.99 -4.28
N PHE A 17 -7.45 3.89 -4.66
CA PHE A 17 -6.90 2.81 -5.48
C PHE A 17 -7.94 2.34 -6.48
N LYS A 18 -7.51 1.66 -7.55
CA LYS A 18 -8.46 0.84 -8.33
C LYS A 18 -8.79 -0.44 -7.58
N GLU A 19 -7.79 -1.01 -6.94
CA GLU A 19 -7.93 -2.21 -6.12
C GLU A 19 -6.87 -2.19 -5.03
N LEU A 20 -7.27 -2.55 -3.81
CA LEU A 20 -6.37 -2.82 -2.69
C LEU A 20 -6.91 -4.02 -1.94
N SER A 21 -6.13 -5.11 -1.91
CA SER A 21 -6.59 -6.41 -1.44
C SER A 21 -5.56 -7.03 -0.49
N LEU A 22 -6.01 -7.50 0.68
CA LEU A 22 -5.16 -8.26 1.61
C LEU A 22 -5.02 -9.71 1.15
N ILE A 23 -3.78 -10.12 0.90
CA ILE A 23 -3.43 -11.50 0.58
C ILE A 23 -2.83 -12.14 1.83
N ARG A 24 -3.38 -13.29 2.22
CA ARG A 24 -2.87 -14.14 3.29
C ARG A 24 -2.17 -15.32 2.64
N SER A 25 -0.85 -15.40 2.76
CA SER A 25 -0.11 -16.57 2.28
C SER A 25 -0.23 -17.67 3.31
N ASN A 26 -1.01 -18.71 2.99
CA ASN A 26 -1.11 -19.93 3.81
C ASN A 26 0.02 -20.93 3.53
N ASN A 27 0.86 -20.68 2.53
CA ASN A 27 1.96 -21.56 2.18
C ASN A 27 3.26 -21.11 2.85
N ASP A 28 3.90 -22.06 3.54
CA ASP A 28 5.30 -22.07 4.04
C ASP A 28 6.36 -21.93 2.92
N ILE A 29 6.04 -21.24 1.83
CA ILE A 29 7.08 -20.71 0.97
C ILE A 29 7.63 -19.55 1.78
N GLU A 30 8.76 -19.79 2.45
CA GLU A 30 9.65 -18.82 3.10
C GLU A 30 10.03 -17.73 2.08
N SER A 31 9.07 -16.89 1.72
CA SER A 31 9.18 -15.97 0.59
C SER A 31 9.75 -14.67 1.12
N ILE A 32 11.06 -14.69 1.29
CA ILE A 32 12.02 -13.58 1.27
C ILE A 32 11.81 -12.42 2.28
N VAL A 33 10.65 -12.27 2.93
CA VAL A 33 10.31 -11.16 3.85
C VAL A 33 9.78 -11.65 5.21
N GLY A 34 9.63 -12.97 5.43
CA GLY A 34 9.08 -13.51 6.68
C GLY A 34 7.61 -13.14 6.97
N ASN A 35 6.98 -12.37 6.08
CA ASN A 35 5.63 -11.86 6.28
C ASN A 35 4.57 -12.80 5.68
N LYS A 36 3.73 -13.34 6.56
CA LYS A 36 2.62 -14.24 6.21
C LYS A 36 1.48 -13.54 5.46
N SER A 37 1.44 -12.21 5.46
CA SER A 37 0.39 -11.42 4.80
C SER A 37 0.97 -10.16 4.16
N TYR A 38 0.40 -9.75 3.03
CA TYR A 38 0.78 -8.54 2.30
C TYR A 38 -0.42 -7.91 1.59
N LEU A 39 -0.34 -6.63 1.22
CA LEU A 39 -1.36 -5.97 0.42
C LEU A 39 -0.96 -6.00 -1.05
N LYS A 40 -1.87 -6.44 -1.92
CA LYS A 40 -1.75 -6.27 -3.36
C LYS A 40 -2.43 -4.97 -3.75
N CYS A 41 -1.68 -4.07 -4.38
CA CYS A 41 -2.16 -2.75 -4.76
C CYS A 41 -2.21 -2.61 -6.30
N LEU A 42 -3.35 -2.12 -6.79
CA LEU A 42 -3.52 -1.56 -8.12
C LEU A 42 -3.88 -0.08 -7.99
N THR A 43 -2.93 0.77 -8.35
CA THR A 43 -3.11 2.23 -8.30
C THR A 43 -4.11 2.73 -9.35
N LEU A 44 -4.57 3.98 -9.17
CA LEU A 44 -5.38 4.70 -10.15
C LEU A 44 -4.70 4.89 -11.52
N GLU A 45 -3.39 4.73 -11.57
CA GLU A 45 -2.55 4.81 -12.78
C GLU A 45 -2.31 3.45 -13.41
N SER A 46 -2.98 2.39 -12.91
CA SER A 46 -2.79 1.00 -13.33
C SER A 46 -1.43 0.40 -12.99
N LYS A 47 -0.61 1.08 -12.16
CA LYS A 47 0.61 0.50 -11.60
C LYS A 47 0.26 -0.56 -10.56
N LYS A 48 0.95 -1.70 -10.61
CA LYS A 48 0.74 -2.85 -9.72
C LYS A 48 1.98 -3.13 -8.90
N PHE A 49 1.81 -3.32 -7.60
CA PHE A 49 2.87 -3.73 -6.69
C PHE A 49 2.29 -4.38 -5.44
N ASN A 50 3.12 -5.14 -4.76
CA ASN A 50 2.83 -5.70 -3.45
C ASN A 50 3.43 -4.79 -2.37
N ILE A 51 2.72 -4.66 -1.27
CA ILE A 51 3.09 -3.86 -0.11
C ILE A 51 3.25 -4.80 1.09
N TYR A 52 4.41 -4.73 1.73
CA TYR A 52 4.72 -5.48 2.93
C TYR A 52 5.00 -4.51 4.08
N ILE A 53 4.71 -4.93 5.30
CA ILE A 53 5.03 -4.19 6.52
C ILE A 53 5.91 -5.07 7.41
N SER A 54 6.97 -4.50 7.95
CA SER A 54 7.88 -5.13 8.91
C SER A 54 8.07 -4.17 10.09
N GLU A 55 8.75 -4.60 11.15
CA GLU A 55 8.98 -3.81 12.37
C GLU A 55 9.68 -2.47 12.09
N ASP A 56 10.46 -2.42 11.02
CA ASP A 56 11.25 -1.27 10.61
C ASP A 56 10.52 -0.33 9.65
N GLY A 57 9.42 -0.78 9.02
CA GLY A 57 8.58 0.06 8.17
C GLY A 57 7.93 -0.68 7.00
N TRP A 58 7.72 0.07 5.91
CA TRP A 58 6.92 -0.35 4.76
C TRP A 58 7.78 -0.62 3.54
N TYR A 59 7.34 -1.58 2.74
CA TYR A 59 8.09 -2.08 1.60
C TYR A 59 7.22 -2.20 0.37
N SER A 60 7.67 -1.67 -0.77
CA SER A 60 7.05 -1.92 -2.08
C SER A 60 7.90 -2.89 -2.91
N ILE A 61 7.24 -3.85 -3.55
CA ILE A 61 7.82 -4.76 -4.53
C ILE A 61 6.94 -4.76 -5.79
N PRO A 62 7.44 -4.31 -6.95
CA PRO A 62 6.69 -4.41 -8.21
C PRO A 62 6.32 -5.87 -8.51
N ILE A 63 5.11 -6.11 -9.03
CA ILE A 63 4.63 -7.49 -9.30
C ILE A 63 5.54 -8.19 -10.34
N ASP A 64 6.06 -7.44 -11.31
CA ASP A 64 6.94 -7.97 -12.36
C ASP A 64 8.31 -8.43 -11.80
N LEU A 65 8.62 -8.08 -10.55
CA LEU A 65 9.89 -8.32 -9.88
C LEU A 65 9.73 -9.13 -8.58
N GLU A 66 8.64 -9.91 -8.43
CA GLU A 66 8.38 -10.72 -7.22
C GLU A 66 9.54 -11.66 -6.82
N THR A 67 10.39 -12.05 -7.78
CA THR A 67 11.58 -12.88 -7.55
C THR A 67 12.87 -12.08 -7.32
N SER A 68 12.83 -10.75 -7.47
CA SER A 68 13.98 -9.88 -7.33
C SER A 68 14.19 -9.45 -5.86
N LYS A 69 15.44 -9.20 -5.49
CA LYS A 69 15.79 -8.60 -4.19
C LYS A 69 15.55 -7.08 -4.15
N GLU A 70 15.07 -6.47 -5.23
CA GLU A 70 14.83 -5.02 -5.27
C GLU A 70 13.55 -4.67 -4.51
N ARG A 71 13.74 -4.19 -3.28
CA ARG A 71 12.67 -3.68 -2.42
C ARG A 71 12.97 -2.24 -2.10
N ARG A 72 11.92 -1.42 -2.09
CA ARG A 72 12.04 -0.02 -1.65
C ARG A 72 11.46 0.10 -0.26
N TYR A 73 12.29 0.57 0.66
CA TYR A 73 11.92 0.86 2.04
C TYR A 73 11.29 2.25 2.15
N TYR A 74 10.27 2.35 2.98
CA TYR A 74 9.60 3.60 3.33
C TYR A 74 9.25 3.61 4.82
N PRO A 75 9.39 4.75 5.51
CA PRO A 75 9.11 4.83 6.94
C PRO A 75 7.61 4.74 7.25
N THR A 76 6.73 5.22 6.36
CA THR A 76 5.27 5.13 6.53
C THR A 76 4.56 4.68 5.25
N PHE A 77 3.32 4.24 5.39
CA PHE A 77 2.46 3.87 4.27
C PHE A 77 2.22 5.06 3.31
N GLU A 78 2.01 6.26 3.85
CA GLU A 78 1.79 7.46 3.05
C GLU A 78 3.03 7.85 2.26
N SER A 79 4.23 7.72 2.84
CA SER A 79 5.48 7.96 2.10
C SER A 79 5.65 6.98 0.95
N LEU A 80 5.35 5.70 1.18
CA LEU A 80 5.31 4.69 0.12
C LEU A 80 4.33 5.09 -0.96
N MET A 81 3.10 5.43 -0.59
CA MET A 81 2.05 5.70 -1.56
C MET A 81 2.27 6.96 -2.37
N LYS A 82 2.81 8.02 -1.76
CA LYS A 82 3.18 9.27 -2.45
C LYS A 82 4.30 9.04 -3.48
N GLN A 83 5.19 8.10 -3.22
CA GLN A 83 6.26 7.74 -4.16
C GLN A 83 5.77 6.80 -5.27
N GLU A 84 4.90 5.84 -4.94
CA GLU A 84 4.47 4.80 -5.87
C GLU A 84 3.29 5.23 -6.76
N SER A 85 2.48 6.21 -6.34
CA SER A 85 1.27 6.66 -7.03
C SER A 85 1.15 8.19 -6.97
N SER A 86 1.31 8.85 -8.11
CA SER A 86 1.16 10.30 -8.20
C SER A 86 -0.29 10.72 -7.93
N LYS A 87 -1.25 9.94 -8.46
CA LYS A 87 -2.69 10.16 -8.26
C LYS A 87 -3.16 9.94 -6.82
N PHE A 88 -2.45 9.14 -6.04
CA PHE A 88 -2.78 8.98 -4.63
C PHE A 88 -2.65 10.31 -3.89
N ASN A 89 -1.58 11.06 -4.16
CA ASN A 89 -1.35 12.36 -3.54
C ASN A 89 -2.45 13.37 -3.89
N ASP A 90 -2.94 13.37 -5.12
CA ASP A 90 -4.04 14.24 -5.55
C ASP A 90 -5.34 13.95 -4.82
N VAL A 91 -5.73 12.67 -4.72
CA VAL A 91 -6.94 12.25 -4.00
C VAL A 91 -6.81 12.53 -2.50
N TRP A 92 -5.64 12.27 -1.94
CA TRP A 92 -5.36 12.51 -0.52
C TRP A 92 -5.46 14.00 -0.18
N ASN A 93 -4.83 14.87 -0.96
CA ASN A 93 -4.92 16.32 -0.78
C ASN A 93 -6.37 16.82 -0.93
N LYS A 94 -7.10 16.32 -1.92
CA LYS A 94 -8.51 16.68 -2.11
C LYS A 94 -9.36 16.29 -0.90
N LYS A 95 -9.22 15.06 -0.40
CA LYS A 95 -9.93 14.58 0.79
C LYS A 95 -9.56 15.38 2.04
N PHE A 96 -8.29 15.69 2.20
CA PHE A 96 -7.82 16.54 3.30
C PHE A 96 -8.45 17.94 3.25
N LEU A 97 -8.53 18.57 2.08
CA LEU A 97 -9.17 19.87 1.90
C LEU A 97 -10.69 19.82 2.14
N GLU A 98 -11.37 18.76 1.69
CA GLU A 98 -12.79 18.54 1.98
C GLU A 98 -13.04 18.49 3.49
N MET A 99 -12.21 17.73 4.24
CA MET A 99 -12.32 17.65 5.70
C MET A 99 -12.07 18.99 6.39
N LEU A 100 -11.15 19.81 5.89
CA LEU A 100 -10.91 21.14 6.44
C LEU A 100 -12.10 22.08 6.23
N ASN A 101 -12.75 22.01 5.07
CA ASN A 101 -13.88 22.86 4.74
C ASN A 101 -15.16 22.47 5.51
N ASP A 102 -15.36 21.19 5.81
CA ASP A 102 -16.51 20.70 6.60
C ASP A 102 -16.45 21.12 8.09
N ILE A 103 -15.30 21.61 8.56
CA ILE A 103 -15.10 22.08 9.94
C ILE A 103 -15.43 23.60 10.09
N THR A 104 -15.66 24.31 8.98
CA THR A 104 -16.03 25.74 8.92
C THR A 104 -17.48 25.97 8.57
#